data_AF-A0A6L8GJ12-F1
#
_entry.id   AF-A0A6L8GJ12-F1
#
_cell.length_a   1.000
_cell.length_b   1.000
_cell.length_c   1.000
_cell.angle_alpha   90.00
_cell.angle_beta   90.00
_cell.angle_gamma   90.00
#
_symmetry.space_group_name_H-M   'P 1'
#
loop_
_entity.id
_entity.type
_entity.pdbx_description
1 polymer ?
#
loop_
_entity_poly.entity_id
_entity_poly.type
_entity_poly.pdbx_seq_one_letter_code
_entity_poly.pdbx_strand_id
1 'polypeptide(L)'
;MVRGFVTRGSRLLTTLTNDAWYGRTAAPYQHFQQATMRAIELGRYLVRAANTGISGVVDPYGRVVASTPLFERRVLAANVRLLDARTLYSRTGDVLAYACV
;
A
#
# COMPACT_ATOMS: atom_id res chain seq x y z
N MET A 1 6.56 5.41 -10.93
CA MET A 1 6.93 3.97 -10.95
C MET A 1 5.74 3.04 -10.65
N VAL A 2 5.06 3.14 -9.49
CA VAL A 2 4.00 2.19 -9.07
C VAL A 2 2.80 2.15 -10.03
N ARG A 3 2.32 3.31 -10.50
CA ARG A 3 1.25 3.41 -11.52
C ARG A 3 1.52 2.54 -12.76
N GLY A 4 2.78 2.49 -13.19
CA GLY A 4 3.21 1.73 -14.37
C GLY A 4 2.95 0.22 -14.26
N PHE A 5 3.01 -0.35 -13.06
CA PHE A 5 2.68 -1.76 -12.86
C PHE A 5 1.18 -2.03 -13.04
N VAL A 6 0.34 -1.12 -12.55
CA VAL A 6 -1.13 -1.24 -12.68
C VAL A 6 -1.58 -1.00 -14.11
N THR A 7 -0.97 -0.05 -14.83
CA THR A 7 -1.26 0.15 -16.26
C THR A 7 -0.87 -1.06 -17.12
N ARG A 8 0.14 -1.83 -16.69
CA ARG A 8 0.56 -3.10 -17.32
C ARG A 8 -0.26 -4.32 -16.88
N GLY A 9 -1.32 -4.13 -16.09
CA GLY A 9 -2.26 -5.20 -15.73
C GLY A 9 -2.11 -5.75 -14.31
N SER A 10 -1.33 -5.11 -13.44
CA SER A 10 -1.27 -5.55 -12.03
C SER A 10 -2.63 -5.42 -11.34
N ARG A 11 -3.05 -6.50 -10.67
CA ARG A 11 -4.33 -6.64 -9.96
C ARG A 11 -4.20 -6.56 -8.44
N LEU A 12 -2.97 -6.48 -7.94
CA LEU A 12 -2.61 -6.40 -6.52
C LEU A 12 -1.32 -5.59 -6.36
N LEU A 13 -1.15 -4.90 -5.24
CA LEU A 13 0.12 -4.29 -4.85
C LEU A 13 0.74 -5.08 -3.71
N THR A 14 2.05 -5.30 -3.79
CA THR A 14 2.81 -5.95 -2.72
C THR A 14 4.00 -5.09 -2.33
N THR A 15 4.30 -5.02 -1.04
CA THR A 15 5.49 -4.33 -0.53
C THR A 15 6.20 -5.20 0.50
N LEU A 16 7.48 -5.49 0.23
CA LEU A 16 8.38 -6.22 1.12
C LEU A 16 9.38 -5.23 1.69
N THR A 17 9.55 -5.19 3.01
CA THR A 17 10.41 -4.19 3.63
C THR A 17 10.91 -4.61 5.01
N ASN A 18 11.87 -3.87 5.56
CA ASN A 18 12.44 -4.10 6.87
C ASN A 18 12.47 -2.78 7.64
N ASP A 19 11.46 -2.50 8.46
CA ASP A 19 11.44 -1.24 9.23
C ASP A 19 12.28 -1.31 10.54
N ALA A 20 13.25 -2.22 10.66
CA ALA A 20 14.04 -2.42 11.90
C ALA A 20 14.85 -1.18 12.28
N TRP A 21 15.43 -0.50 11.31
CA TRP A 21 16.25 0.69 11.52
C TRP A 21 15.46 1.88 12.08
N TYR A 22 14.13 1.89 11.94
CA TYR A 22 13.30 2.96 12.47
C TYR A 22 12.97 2.80 13.96
N GLY A 23 13.17 1.61 14.54
CA GLY A 23 12.85 1.37 15.95
C GLY A 23 11.37 1.61 16.29
N ARG A 24 11.09 1.85 17.58
CA ARG A 24 9.75 2.20 18.08
C ARG A 24 9.52 3.72 17.96
N THR A 25 9.55 4.23 16.73
CA THR A 25 9.29 5.65 16.42
C THR A 25 8.01 5.79 15.60
N ALA A 26 7.69 7.02 15.17
CA ALA A 26 6.56 7.29 14.28
C ALA A 26 6.84 6.87 12.81
N ALA A 27 8.10 6.69 12.42
CA ALA A 27 8.48 6.46 11.03
C ALA A 27 7.88 5.20 10.39
N PRO A 28 7.78 4.02 11.07
CA PRO A 28 7.12 2.84 10.49
C PRO A 28 5.64 3.08 10.19
N TYR A 29 4.96 3.89 11.01
CA TYR A 29 3.55 4.24 10.80
C TYR A 29 3.40 5.19 9.60
N GLN A 30 4.27 6.19 9.49
CA GLN A 30 4.29 7.10 8.33
C GLN A 30 4.58 6.34 7.03
N HIS A 31 5.56 5.42 7.06
CA HIS A 31 5.91 4.57 5.93
C HIS A 31 4.73 3.65 5.54
N PHE A 32 4.02 3.08 6.52
CA PHE A 32 2.80 2.31 6.28
C PHE A 32 1.70 3.15 5.62
N GLN A 33 1.46 4.37 6.11
CA GLN A 33 0.48 5.30 5.54
C GLN A 33 0.82 5.71 4.10
N GLN A 34 2.10 5.94 3.79
CA GLN A 34 2.54 6.22 2.42
C GLN A 34 2.24 5.05 1.47
N ALA A 35 2.43 3.81 1.94
CA ALA A 35 2.06 2.63 1.18
C ALA A 35 0.53 2.54 0.98
N THR A 36 -0.26 2.79 2.04
CA THR A 36 -1.73 2.87 1.98
C THR A 36 -2.22 3.86 0.92
N MET A 37 -1.58 5.03 0.80
CA MET A 37 -1.94 5.99 -0.25
C MET A 37 -1.81 5.41 -1.66
N ARG A 38 -0.81 4.55 -1.92
CA ARG A 38 -0.67 3.88 -3.23
C ARG A 38 -1.83 2.92 -3.52
N ALA A 39 -2.37 2.27 -2.49
CA ALA A 39 -3.55 1.40 -2.61
C ALA A 39 -4.78 2.19 -3.06
N ILE A 40 -5.00 3.35 -2.43
CA ILE A 40 -6.10 4.29 -2.73
C ILE A 40 -5.98 4.84 -4.15
N GLU A 41 -4.81 5.40 -4.48
CA GLU A 41 -4.53 6.00 -5.78
C GLU A 41 -4.78 5.05 -6.95
N LEU A 42 -4.38 3.78 -6.78
CA LEU A 42 -4.43 2.80 -7.86
C LEU A 42 -5.67 1.90 -7.80
N GLY A 43 -6.48 2.02 -6.75
CA GLY A 43 -7.67 1.20 -6.56
C GLY A 43 -7.32 -0.28 -6.48
N ARG A 44 -6.31 -0.63 -5.70
CA ARG A 44 -5.83 -2.02 -5.55
C ARG A 44 -5.70 -2.36 -4.08
N TYR A 45 -5.92 -3.63 -3.75
CA TYR A 45 -5.49 -4.15 -2.46
C TYR A 45 -3.96 -4.04 -2.35
N LEU A 46 -3.48 -3.69 -1.17
CA LEU A 46 -2.05 -3.69 -0.81
C LEU A 46 -1.81 -4.78 0.22
N VAL A 47 -0.85 -5.66 -0.06
CA VAL A 47 -0.31 -6.64 0.88
C VAL A 47 1.11 -6.23 1.23
N ARG A 48 1.32 -5.82 2.47
CA ARG A 48 2.64 -5.43 2.98
C ARG A 48 3.15 -6.47 3.97
N ALA A 49 4.37 -6.93 3.74
CA ALA A 49 5.11 -7.78 4.66
C ALA A 49 6.38 -7.05 5.10
N ALA A 50 6.44 -6.74 6.39
CA ALA A 50 7.54 -6.05 7.03
C ALA A 50 8.13 -6.92 8.15
N ASN A 51 9.46 -7.02 8.24
CA ASN A 51 10.12 -7.93 9.19
C ASN A 51 9.87 -7.55 10.66
N THR A 52 10.21 -6.33 11.05
CA THR A 52 9.92 -5.76 12.39
C THR A 52 8.92 -4.61 12.34
N GLY A 53 8.53 -4.21 11.12
CA GLY A 53 7.59 -3.15 10.84
C GLY A 53 6.14 -3.62 10.84
N ILE A 54 5.25 -2.73 10.39
CA ILE A 54 3.83 -3.04 10.26
C ILE A 54 3.63 -3.88 9.00
N SER A 55 3.31 -5.17 9.20
CA SER A 55 2.75 -6.01 8.15
C SER A 55 1.24 -5.82 8.12
N GLY A 56 0.63 -5.83 6.95
CA GLY A 56 -0.79 -5.54 6.85
C GLY A 56 -1.39 -5.72 5.46
N VAL A 57 -2.72 -5.81 5.45
CA VAL A 57 -3.53 -5.81 4.23
C VAL A 57 -4.41 -4.57 4.26
N VAL A 58 -4.39 -3.81 3.17
CA VAL A 58 -5.14 -2.57 3.01
C VAL A 58 -6.02 -2.68 1.78
N ASP A 59 -7.27 -2.25 1.91
CA ASP A 59 -8.23 -2.26 0.81
C ASP A 59 -8.03 -1.05 -0.14
N PRO A 60 -8.67 -1.03 -1.32
CA PRO A 60 -8.58 0.07 -2.28
C PRO A 60 -9.12 1.41 -1.78
N TYR A 61 -9.81 1.44 -0.65
CA TYR A 61 -10.36 2.64 -0.02
C TYR A 61 -9.47 3.14 1.12
N GLY A 62 -8.33 2.48 1.37
CA GLY A 62 -7.38 2.84 2.40
C GLY A 62 -7.69 2.27 3.77
N ARG A 63 -8.67 1.37 3.89
CA ARG A 63 -9.03 0.73 5.16
C ARG A 63 -8.07 -0.40 5.44
N VAL A 64 -7.55 -0.44 6.66
CA VAL A 64 -6.70 -1.54 7.12
C VAL A 64 -7.60 -2.73 7.43
N VAL A 65 -7.51 -3.76 6.59
CA VAL A 65 -8.27 -5.02 6.75
C VAL A 65 -7.68 -5.85 7.89
N ALA A 66 -6.35 -5.90 7.94
CA ALA A 66 -5.63 -6.62 8.99
C ALA A 66 -4.21 -6.02 9.12
N SER A 67 -3.65 -6.00 10.32
CA SER A 67 -2.29 -5.51 10.56
C SER A 67 -1.64 -6.17 11.77
N THR A 68 -0.31 -6.22 11.78
CA THR A 68 0.50 -6.65 12.93
C THR A 68 1.02 -5.45 13.71
N PRO A 69 1.23 -5.57 15.02
CA PRO A 69 1.98 -4.57 15.78
C PRO A 69 3.49 -4.66 15.47
N LEU A 70 4.23 -3.64 15.89
CA LEU A 70 5.68 -3.55 15.70
C LEU A 70 6.46 -4.54 16.57
N PHE A 71 7.55 -5.07 16.03
CA PHE A 71 8.50 -5.97 16.71
C PHE A 71 7.86 -7.24 17.32
N GLU A 72 6.75 -7.71 16.76
CA GLU A 72 6.10 -8.94 17.20
C GLU A 72 6.16 -10.01 16.09
N ARG A 73 6.60 -11.22 16.43
CA ARG A 73 6.56 -12.36 15.52
C ARG A 73 5.12 -12.84 15.37
N ARG A 74 4.48 -12.54 14.24
CA ARG A 74 3.11 -12.94 13.91
C ARG A 74 3.00 -13.45 12.48
N VAL A 75 1.95 -14.24 12.25
CA VAL A 75 1.46 -14.57 10.91
C VAL A 75 0.14 -13.84 10.71
N LEU A 76 -0.01 -13.18 9.57
CA LEU A 76 -1.22 -12.46 9.20
C LEU A 76 -1.85 -13.14 7.98
N ALA A 77 -3.11 -13.55 8.11
CA ALA A 77 -3.89 -14.09 6.99
C ALA A 77 -5.14 -13.23 6.79
N ALA A 78 -5.38 -12.81 5.55
CA ALA A 78 -6.56 -12.05 5.17
C ALA A 78 -6.95 -12.35 3.73
N ASN A 79 -8.24 -12.21 3.42
CA ASN A 79 -8.73 -12.36 2.06
C ASN A 79 -8.53 -11.07 1.27
N VAL A 80 -7.97 -11.20 0.07
CA VAL A 80 -7.78 -10.08 -0.88
C VAL A 80 -8.58 -10.34 -2.14
N ARG A 81 -9.06 -9.26 -2.77
CA ARG A 81 -9.73 -9.34 -4.08
C ARG A 81 -8.80 -8.80 -5.15
N LEU A 82 -8.68 -9.52 -6.26
CA LEU A 82 -7.98 -9.04 -7.44
C LEU A 82 -8.93 -8.11 -8.21
N LEU A 83 -8.49 -6.88 -8.46
CA LEU A 83 -9.31 -5.85 -9.07
C LEU A 83 -8.67 -5.36 -10.37
N ASP A 84 -9.51 -5.10 -11.37
CA ASP A 84 -9.08 -4.64 -12.70
C ASP A 84 -9.52 -3.22 -13.02
N ALA A 85 -10.50 -2.69 -12.28
CA ALA A 85 -11.04 -1.35 -12.47
C ALA A 85 -9.92 -0.29 -12.37
N ARG A 86 -9.98 0.74 -13.22
CA ARG A 86 -8.99 1.82 -13.25
C ARG A 86 -9.57 3.08 -12.61
N THR A 87 -8.94 3.56 -11.54
CA THR A 87 -9.23 4.86 -10.91
C THR A 87 -8.90 6.02 -11.86
N LEU A 88 -9.42 7.22 -11.57
CA LEU A 88 -9.08 8.42 -12.33
C LEU A 88 -7.57 8.65 -12.35
N TYR A 89 -6.94 8.61 -11.17
CA TYR A 89 -5.48 8.77 -11.02
C TYR A 89 -4.68 7.74 -11.83
N SER A 90 -5.10 6.47 -11.86
CA SER A 90 -4.39 5.46 -12.67
C SER A 90 -4.41 5.79 -14.17
N ARG A 91 -5.45 6.47 -14.66
CA ARG A 91 -5.61 6.88 -16.07
C ARG A 91 -4.82 8.14 -16.35
N THR A 92 -5.06 9.21 -15.61
CA THR A 92 -4.53 10.55 -15.90
C THR A 92 -3.14 10.79 -15.31
N GLY A 93 -2.75 10.04 -14.27
CA GLY A 93 -1.56 10.34 -13.48
C GLY A 93 -1.63 11.73 -12.87
N ASP A 94 -0.47 12.38 -12.79
CA ASP A 94 -0.30 13.68 -12.12
C ASP A 94 -0.70 14.88 -13.01
N VAL A 95 -1.28 14.64 -14.20
CA VAL A 95 -1.69 15.71 -15.15
C VAL A 95 -2.63 16.71 -14.50
N LEU A 96 -3.59 16.25 -13.67
CA LEU A 96 -4.49 17.14 -12.96
C LEU A 96 -3.75 18.02 -11.95
N ALA A 97 -2.73 17.48 -11.27
CA ALA A 97 -1.94 18.27 -10.33
C ALA A 97 -1.14 19.36 -11.06
N TYR A 98 -0.51 19.02 -12.19
CA TYR A 98 0.23 20.00 -12.99
C TYR A 98 -0.65 21.05 -13.65
N ALA A 99 -1.92 20.73 -13.97
CA ALA A 99 -2.85 21.69 -14.57
C ALA A 99 -3.39 22.73 -13.57
N CYS A 100 -3.27 22.47 -12.27
CA CYS A 100 -3.76 23.35 -11.21
C CYS A 100 -2.67 24.24 -10.58
N VAL A 101 -1.44 24.19 -11.12
CA VAL A 101 -0.30 25.04 -10.74
C VAL A 101 -0.09 26.08 -11.84
#